data_AF-A0A011REH2-F1
#
_entry.id   AF-A0A011REH2-F1
#
_cell.length_a   1.000
_cell.length_b   1.000
_cell.length_c   1.000
_cell.angle_alpha   90.00
_cell.angle_beta   90.00
_cell.angle_gamma   90.00
#
_symmetry.space_group_name_H-M   'P 1'
#
loop_
_entity.id
_entity.type
_entity.pdbx_description
1 polymer ?
#
loop_
_entity_poly.entity_id
_entity_poly.type
_entity_poly.pdbx_seq_one_letter_code
_entity_poly.pdbx_strand_id
1 'polypeptide(L)'
;MFEIIEKEQSERDTVIKVIGIGGAGGNAVDHMIREGVNGVDFITANTDSQALGRSIALQKLQLGKTGLGAGAKPEAGKSAAIEEREAIAASLQGAHMVFITAGMGGGTGTGAAPIVAEVARELGVLTVAVVTKPFAFEGKRPSRASG
;
A
#
# COMPACT_ATOMS: atom_id res chain seq x y z
N MET A 1 -23.04 32.91 -29.22
CA MET A 1 -23.44 31.50 -29.18
C MET A 1 -22.25 30.74 -28.62
N PHE A 2 -22.35 30.27 -27.38
CA PHE A 2 -21.31 29.43 -26.80
C PHE A 2 -21.53 28.02 -27.32
N GLU A 3 -20.61 27.51 -28.13
CA GLU A 3 -20.55 26.09 -28.43
C GLU A 3 -20.22 25.37 -27.13
N ILE A 4 -21.23 24.71 -26.56
CA ILE A 4 -21.00 23.63 -25.62
C ILE A 4 -20.33 22.55 -26.45
N ILE A 5 -19.01 22.52 -26.41
CA ILE A 5 -18.27 21.32 -26.78
C ILE A 5 -18.74 20.29 -25.77
N GLU A 6 -19.68 19.42 -26.18
CA GLU A 6 -19.89 18.15 -25.51
C GLU A 6 -18.52 17.49 -25.52
N LYS A 7 -17.81 17.64 -24.40
CA LYS A 7 -16.57 16.93 -24.18
C LYS A 7 -17.05 15.50 -24.05
N GLU A 8 -17.01 14.74 -25.14
CA GLU A 8 -16.75 13.32 -25.05
C GLU A 8 -15.49 13.22 -24.20
N GLN A 9 -15.69 13.08 -22.88
CA GLN A 9 -14.67 12.64 -21.98
C GLN A 9 -14.36 11.24 -22.50
N SER A 10 -13.37 11.16 -23.38
CA SER A 10 -12.71 9.90 -23.66
C SER A 10 -12.45 9.28 -22.29
N GLU A 11 -13.06 8.12 -22.04
CA GLU A 11 -12.71 7.19 -20.98
C GLU A 11 -11.22 6.84 -21.12
N ARG A 12 -10.34 7.77 -20.78
CA ARG A 12 -8.98 7.44 -20.41
C ARG A 12 -9.14 6.89 -19.01
N ASP A 13 -9.45 5.60 -18.93
CA ASP A 13 -9.63 4.88 -17.68
C ASP A 13 -8.43 5.19 -16.79
N THR A 14 -8.69 6.04 -15.80
CA THR A 14 -7.66 6.43 -14.85
C THR A 14 -7.47 5.23 -13.95
N VAL A 15 -6.46 4.43 -14.25
CA VAL A 15 -6.02 3.30 -13.41
C VAL A 15 -5.60 3.81 -12.05
N ILE A 16 -6.43 3.54 -11.03
CA ILE A 16 -6.16 3.81 -9.62
C ILE A 16 -5.84 2.50 -8.94
N LYS A 17 -4.72 2.45 -8.21
CA LYS A 17 -4.34 1.29 -7.40
C LYS A 17 -4.36 1.63 -5.91
N VAL A 18 -4.78 0.69 -5.08
CA VAL A 18 -4.76 0.83 -3.62
C VAL A 18 -3.89 -0.29 -3.06
N ILE A 19 -2.77 0.06 -2.44
CA ILE A 19 -1.84 -0.89 -1.82
C ILE A 19 -1.90 -0.81 -0.29
N GLY A 20 -2.37 -1.90 0.32
CA GLY A 20 -2.41 -2.10 1.76
C GLY A 20 -1.17 -2.80 2.27
N ILE A 21 -0.39 -2.12 3.13
CA ILE A 21 0.93 -2.58 3.58
C ILE A 21 0.89 -3.02 5.04
N GLY A 22 1.36 -4.26 5.29
CA GLY A 22 1.32 -4.89 6.60
C GLY A 22 -0.08 -5.33 7.01
N GLY A 23 -0.24 -5.80 8.26
CA GLY A 23 -1.51 -6.33 8.75
C GLY A 23 -2.65 -5.31 8.75
N ALA A 24 -2.42 -4.11 9.29
CA ALA A 24 -3.44 -3.06 9.33
C ALA A 24 -3.82 -2.55 7.93
N GLY A 25 -2.83 -2.35 7.04
CA GLY A 25 -3.09 -1.93 5.67
C GLY A 25 -3.86 -3.00 4.88
N GLY A 26 -3.49 -4.27 5.04
CA GLY A 26 -4.21 -5.40 4.45
C GLY A 26 -5.65 -5.50 4.96
N ASN A 27 -5.88 -5.35 6.26
CA ASN A 27 -7.23 -5.33 6.83
C ASN A 27 -8.07 -4.15 6.29
N ALA A 28 -7.46 -2.98 6.09
CA ALA A 28 -8.15 -1.83 5.50
C ALA A 28 -8.55 -2.10 4.04
N VAL A 29 -7.66 -2.72 3.26
CA VAL A 29 -7.97 -3.14 1.88
C VAL A 29 -9.10 -4.16 1.85
N ASP A 30 -9.03 -5.19 2.67
CA ASP A 30 -10.11 -6.17 2.80
C ASP A 30 -11.45 -5.53 3.17
N HIS A 31 -11.42 -4.51 4.04
CA HIS A 31 -12.63 -3.76 4.38
C HIS A 31 -13.16 -2.99 3.17
N MET A 32 -12.32 -2.25 2.44
CA MET A 32 -12.73 -1.53 1.22
C MET A 32 -13.35 -2.45 0.17
N ILE A 33 -12.81 -3.66 0.00
CA ILE A 33 -13.38 -4.67 -0.91
C ILE A 33 -14.76 -5.12 -0.43
N ARG A 34 -14.93 -5.41 0.87
CA ARG A 34 -16.23 -5.85 1.43
C ARG A 34 -17.30 -4.76 1.35
N GLU A 35 -16.91 -3.49 1.50
CA GLU A 35 -17.81 -2.34 1.36
C GLU A 35 -18.13 -2.01 -0.11
N GLY A 36 -17.57 -2.74 -1.08
CA GLY A 36 -17.89 -2.58 -2.49
C GLY A 36 -17.29 -1.33 -3.14
N VAL A 37 -16.09 -0.91 -2.69
CA VAL A 37 -15.34 0.14 -3.38
C VAL A 37 -14.92 -0.38 -4.77
N ASN A 38 -15.36 0.29 -5.82
CA ASN A 38 -15.14 -0.08 -7.22
C ASN A 38 -14.22 0.91 -7.94
N GLY A 39 -13.72 0.53 -9.13
CA GLY A 39 -12.89 1.39 -9.97
C GLY A 39 -11.45 1.53 -9.49
N VAL A 40 -10.99 0.63 -8.62
CA VAL A 40 -9.62 0.59 -8.12
C VAL A 40 -9.08 -0.84 -8.09
N ASP A 41 -7.78 -1.01 -8.35
CA ASP A 41 -7.11 -2.30 -8.19
C ASP A 41 -6.56 -2.43 -6.77
N PHE A 42 -6.98 -3.47 -6.06
CA PHE A 42 -6.52 -3.73 -4.69
C PHE A 42 -5.30 -4.64 -4.66
N ILE A 43 -4.26 -4.17 -3.97
CA ILE A 43 -3.01 -4.87 -3.70
C ILE A 43 -2.85 -4.98 -2.19
N THR A 44 -2.45 -6.16 -1.70
CA THR A 44 -1.97 -6.31 -0.32
C THR A 44 -0.51 -6.70 -0.32
N ALA A 45 0.30 -6.03 0.50
CA ALA A 45 1.73 -6.28 0.62
C ALA A 45 2.09 -6.58 2.08
N ASN A 46 2.66 -7.76 2.34
CA ASN A 46 2.99 -8.14 3.72
C ASN A 46 4.19 -9.07 3.81
N THR A 47 4.93 -9.00 4.92
CA THR A 47 6.02 -9.94 5.23
C THR A 47 5.52 -11.21 5.91
N ASP A 48 4.31 -11.17 6.47
CA ASP A 48 3.62 -12.32 7.03
C ASP A 48 2.79 -13.03 5.94
N SER A 49 3.22 -14.22 5.55
CA SER A 49 2.59 -14.98 4.48
C SER A 49 1.23 -15.56 4.87
N GLN A 50 1.00 -15.81 6.17
CA GLN A 50 -0.29 -16.27 6.67
C GLN A 50 -1.33 -15.15 6.59
N ALA A 51 -0.95 -13.94 6.99
CA ALA A 51 -1.79 -12.76 6.85
C ALA A 51 -2.09 -12.47 5.38
N LEU A 52 -1.09 -12.56 4.50
CA LEU A 52 -1.26 -12.38 3.07
C LEU A 52 -2.19 -13.45 2.45
N GLY A 53 -2.10 -14.70 2.91
CA GLY A 53 -2.98 -15.78 2.49
C GLY A 53 -4.46 -15.51 2.80
N ARG A 54 -4.74 -14.86 3.93
CA ARG A 54 -6.12 -14.52 4.38
C ARG A 54 -6.73 -13.31 3.66
N SER A 55 -5.91 -12.45 3.05
CA SER A 55 -6.37 -11.28 2.30
C SER A 55 -7.32 -11.68 1.17
N ILE A 56 -8.37 -10.89 0.95
CA ILE A 56 -9.32 -11.09 -0.15
C ILE A 56 -8.96 -10.28 -1.41
N ALA A 57 -7.91 -9.45 -1.35
CA ALA A 57 -7.40 -8.77 -2.52
C ALA A 57 -6.89 -9.77 -3.57
N LEU A 58 -7.17 -9.47 -4.85
CA LEU A 58 -6.74 -10.29 -5.98
C LEU A 58 -5.21 -10.30 -6.10
N GLN A 59 -4.58 -9.14 -5.92
CA GLN A 59 -3.13 -9.01 -6.01
C GLN A 59 -2.49 -9.04 -4.62
N LYS A 60 -1.55 -9.97 -4.44
CA LYS A 60 -0.86 -10.23 -3.18
C LYS A 60 0.64 -10.18 -3.41
N LEU A 61 1.32 -9.33 -2.66
CA LEU A 61 2.75 -9.09 -2.74
C LEU A 61 3.41 -9.55 -1.44
N GLN A 62 4.11 -10.68 -1.50
CA GLN A 62 4.92 -11.13 -0.38
C GLN A 62 6.17 -10.24 -0.31
N LEU A 63 6.42 -9.68 0.88
CA LEU A 63 7.63 -8.91 1.16
C LEU A 63 8.61 -9.79 1.93
N GLY A 64 9.82 -9.97 1.40
CA GLY A 64 10.84 -10.81 2.03
C GLY A 64 10.51 -12.32 2.02
N LYS A 65 11.54 -13.13 2.25
CA LYS A 65 11.53 -14.56 1.87
C LYS A 65 10.95 -15.52 2.90
N THR A 66 10.97 -15.17 4.19
CA THR A 66 10.66 -16.13 5.27
C THR A 66 9.18 -16.32 5.53
N GLY A 67 8.34 -15.32 5.21
CA GLY A 67 6.91 -15.34 5.51
C GLY A 67 6.55 -15.21 7.01
N LEU A 68 7.52 -14.97 7.89
CA LEU A 68 7.34 -14.94 9.35
C LEU A 68 6.97 -13.55 9.91
N GLY A 69 6.81 -12.54 9.04
CA GLY A 69 6.57 -11.17 9.47
C GLY A 69 7.84 -10.41 9.89
N ALA A 70 7.70 -9.10 10.08
CA ALA A 70 8.81 -8.21 10.45
C ALA A 70 9.09 -8.15 11.97
N GLY A 71 8.40 -8.93 12.79
CA GLY A 71 8.60 -8.98 14.25
C GLY A 71 8.47 -7.61 14.95
N ALA A 72 7.58 -6.75 14.45
CA ALA A 72 7.41 -5.36 14.89
C ALA A 72 8.67 -4.46 14.77
N LYS A 73 9.63 -4.83 13.92
CA LYS A 73 10.84 -4.04 13.64
C LYS A 73 10.70 -3.31 12.30
N PRO A 74 10.63 -1.96 12.27
CA PRO A 74 10.53 -1.20 11.02
C PRO A 74 11.67 -1.49 10.04
N GLU A 75 12.92 -1.59 10.53
CA GLU A 75 14.07 -1.90 9.67
C GLU A 75 13.92 -3.24 8.93
N ALA A 76 13.35 -4.26 9.57
CA ALA A 76 13.09 -5.53 8.91
C ALA A 76 12.04 -5.40 7.79
N GLY A 77 10.99 -4.59 8.02
CA GLY A 77 10.00 -4.28 6.98
C GLY A 77 10.60 -3.49 5.82
N LYS A 78 11.48 -2.53 6.13
CA LYS A 78 12.20 -1.72 5.14
C LYS A 78 13.12 -2.58 4.27
N SER A 79 13.96 -3.41 4.87
CA SER A 79 14.85 -4.33 4.14
C SER A 79 14.06 -5.28 3.23
N ALA A 80 12.97 -5.86 3.73
CA ALA A 80 12.12 -6.72 2.92
C ALA A 80 11.49 -6.01 1.72
N ALA A 81 11.10 -4.74 1.86
CA ALA A 81 10.58 -3.95 0.75
C ALA A 81 11.68 -3.53 -0.25
N ILE A 82 12.91 -3.29 0.22
CA ILE A 82 14.05 -3.00 -0.66
C ILE A 82 14.39 -4.23 -1.51
N GLU A 83 14.45 -5.41 -0.90
CA GLU A 83 14.70 -6.68 -1.61
C GLU A 83 13.64 -6.95 -2.69
N GLU A 84 12.39 -6.56 -2.44
CA GLU A 84 11.25 -6.78 -3.35
C GLU A 84 10.89 -5.53 -4.18
N ARG A 85 11.83 -4.58 -4.36
CA ARG A 85 11.58 -3.34 -5.11
C ARG A 85 11.05 -3.56 -6.51
N GLU A 86 11.61 -4.53 -7.24
CA GLU A 86 11.18 -4.86 -8.60
C GLU A 86 9.76 -5.39 -8.63
N ALA A 87 9.39 -6.24 -7.66
CA ALA A 87 8.04 -6.78 -7.53
C ALA A 87 7.02 -5.68 -7.13
N ILE A 88 7.43 -4.74 -6.27
CA ILE A 88 6.64 -3.54 -5.97
C ILE A 88 6.42 -2.73 -7.25
N ALA A 89 7.48 -2.43 -8.01
CA ALA A 89 7.37 -1.65 -9.24
C ALA A 89 6.44 -2.32 -10.26
N ALA A 90 6.60 -3.62 -10.48
CA ALA A 90 5.73 -4.40 -11.34
C ALA A 90 4.26 -4.35 -10.90
N SER A 91 4.00 -4.38 -9.58
CA SER A 91 2.64 -4.27 -9.05
C SER A 91 1.98 -2.91 -9.30
N LEU A 92 2.77 -1.85 -9.33
CA LEU A 92 2.31 -0.46 -9.52
C LEU A 92 2.33 -0.01 -10.97
N GLN A 93 2.95 -0.77 -11.88
CA GLN A 93 3.05 -0.45 -13.30
C GLN A 93 1.67 -0.13 -13.91
N GLY A 94 1.62 0.92 -14.73
CA GLY A 94 0.40 1.37 -15.41
C GLY A 94 -0.59 2.16 -14.54
N ALA A 95 -0.31 2.34 -13.25
CA ALA A 95 -1.13 3.20 -12.40
C ALA A 95 -0.93 4.67 -12.75
N HIS A 96 -2.03 5.42 -12.84
CA HIS A 96 -1.98 6.89 -12.86
C HIS A 96 -1.93 7.45 -11.44
N MET A 97 -2.55 6.74 -10.49
CA MET A 97 -2.59 7.11 -9.09
C MET A 97 -2.48 5.87 -8.19
N VAL A 98 -1.76 6.00 -7.08
CA VAL A 98 -1.69 4.98 -6.04
C VAL A 98 -2.05 5.56 -4.67
N PHE A 99 -2.94 4.86 -3.98
CA PHE A 99 -3.21 5.07 -2.56
C PHE A 99 -2.44 4.03 -1.74
N ILE A 100 -1.59 4.51 -0.85
CA ILE A 100 -0.85 3.67 0.09
C ILE A 100 -1.57 3.72 1.44
N THR A 101 -2.03 2.57 1.93
CA THR A 101 -2.65 2.46 3.25
C THR A 101 -1.85 1.56 4.17
N ALA A 102 -1.55 2.06 5.38
CA ALA A 102 -0.77 1.34 6.37
C ALA A 102 -1.09 1.82 7.79
N GLY A 103 -0.95 0.91 8.75
CA GLY A 103 -0.90 1.27 10.18
C GLY A 103 0.54 1.51 10.61
N MET A 104 0.83 2.71 11.12
CA MET A 104 2.15 3.05 11.66
C MET A 104 2.36 2.42 13.03
N GLY A 105 3.62 2.27 13.45
CA GLY A 105 4.01 1.69 14.74
C GLY A 105 4.29 0.19 14.73
N GLY A 106 3.86 -0.53 13.68
CA GLY A 106 4.24 -1.91 13.41
C GLY A 106 5.62 -2.04 12.74
N GLY A 107 5.97 -3.25 12.32
CA GLY A 107 7.21 -3.51 11.56
C GLY A 107 7.04 -3.29 10.06
N THR A 108 6.18 -4.10 9.43
CA THR A 108 5.99 -4.10 7.97
C THR A 108 5.44 -2.78 7.45
N GLY A 109 4.30 -2.33 7.96
CA GLY A 109 3.66 -1.07 7.52
C GLY A 109 4.61 0.12 7.64
N THR A 110 5.17 0.34 8.83
CA THR A 110 6.09 1.46 9.11
C THR A 110 7.34 1.44 8.23
N GLY A 111 7.95 0.28 8.02
CA GLY A 111 9.21 0.17 7.29
C GLY A 111 9.07 0.10 5.78
N ALA A 112 8.04 -0.60 5.29
CA ALA A 112 7.83 -0.83 3.86
C ALA A 112 7.06 0.30 3.16
N ALA A 113 6.15 0.99 3.85
CA ALA A 113 5.35 2.05 3.22
C ALA A 113 6.18 3.18 2.59
N PRO A 114 7.25 3.69 3.24
CA PRO A 114 8.12 4.67 2.60
C PRO A 114 8.80 4.16 1.32
N ILE A 115 9.20 2.89 1.29
CA ILE A 115 9.85 2.28 0.11
C ILE A 115 8.84 2.13 -1.03
N VAL A 116 7.61 1.70 -0.75
CA VAL A 116 6.54 1.63 -1.76
C VAL A 116 6.21 3.02 -2.32
N ALA A 117 6.15 4.04 -1.47
CA ALA A 117 5.93 5.42 -1.90
C ALA A 117 7.07 5.96 -2.76
N GLU A 118 8.31 5.60 -2.43
CA GLU A 118 9.49 5.97 -3.21
C GLU A 118 9.44 5.34 -4.62
N VAL A 119 9.17 4.04 -4.71
CA VAL A 119 9.02 3.33 -5.99
C VAL A 119 7.88 3.91 -6.83
N ALA A 120 6.73 4.19 -6.22
CA ALA A 120 5.61 4.81 -6.92
C ALA A 120 5.98 6.18 -7.52
N ARG A 121 6.71 7.00 -6.76
CA ARG A 121 7.19 8.30 -7.21
C ARG A 121 8.24 8.19 -8.32
N GLU A 122 9.14 7.22 -8.23
CA GLU A 122 10.13 6.91 -9.28
C GLU A 122 9.44 6.52 -10.60
N LEU A 123 8.30 5.81 -10.53
CA LEU A 123 7.46 5.46 -11.67
C LEU A 123 6.61 6.63 -12.22
N GLY A 124 6.67 7.81 -11.59
CA GLY A 124 5.87 8.97 -11.99
C GLY A 124 4.38 8.88 -11.64
N VAL A 125 4.01 8.00 -10.70
CA VAL A 125 2.61 7.79 -10.28
C VAL A 125 2.21 8.83 -9.22
N LEU A 126 1.02 9.42 -9.36
CA LEU A 126 0.46 10.29 -8.32
C LEU A 126 0.27 9.47 -7.02
N THR A 127 1.04 9.79 -5.99
CA THR A 127 1.13 8.96 -4.78
C THR A 127 0.50 9.65 -3.58
N VAL A 128 -0.51 9.02 -2.98
CA VAL A 128 -1.19 9.51 -1.77
C VAL A 128 -1.09 8.46 -0.67
N ALA A 129 -0.61 8.85 0.51
CA ALA A 129 -0.53 7.95 1.65
C ALA A 129 -1.60 8.30 2.70
N VAL A 130 -2.42 7.31 3.07
CA VAL A 130 -3.43 7.40 4.13
C VAL A 130 -3.03 6.42 5.23
N VAL A 131 -2.47 6.95 6.32
CA VAL A 131 -1.91 6.12 7.39
C VAL A 131 -2.51 6.45 8.74
N THR A 132 -2.60 5.44 9.61
CA THR A 132 -3.07 5.61 11.00
C THR A 132 -1.89 5.70 11.96
N LYS A 133 -2.05 6.48 13.02
CA LYS A 133 -1.13 6.48 14.16
C LYS A 133 -1.60 5.44 15.20
N PRO A 134 -0.68 4.80 15.94
CA PRO A 134 -1.06 3.91 17.04
C PRO A 134 -1.96 4.63 18.05
N PHE A 135 -2.88 3.88 18.66
CA PHE A 135 -3.62 4.38 19.80
C PHE A 135 -2.70 4.57 21.02
N ALA A 136 -3.08 5.46 21.94
CA ALA A 136 -2.30 5.73 23.15
C ALA A 136 -2.13 4.48 24.04
N PHE A 137 -3.08 3.54 24.00
CA PHE A 137 -3.05 2.31 24.80
C PHE A 137 -2.17 1.19 24.21
N GLU A 138 -1.74 1.28 22.94
CA GLU A 138 -0.84 0.28 22.32
C GLU A 138 0.60 0.35 22.87
N GLY A 139 0.85 1.31 23.77
CA GLY A 139 2.13 1.51 24.46
C GLY A 139 3.07 2.45 23.70
N LYS A 140 3.95 3.13 24.46
CA LYS A 140 5.03 3.97 23.88
C LYS A 140 6.13 3.07 23.31
N ARG A 141 5.93 2.48 22.14
CA ARG A 141 7.07 2.19 21.26
C ARG A 141 7.47 3.52 20.63
N PRO A 142 8.72 3.99 20.78
CA PRO A 142 9.07 5.33 20.34
C PRO A 142 8.77 5.46 18.84
N SER A 143 7.84 6.35 18.51
CA SER A 143 7.62 6.84 17.16
C SER A 143 8.84 7.64 16.74
N ARG A 144 9.94 6.96 16.39
CA ARG A 144 11.05 7.57 15.65
C ARG A 144 10.78 7.41 14.16
N ALA A 145 9.73 8.07 13.70
CA ALA A 145 9.71 8.62 12.36
C ALA A 145 10.01 10.12 12.53
N SER A 146 11.28 10.41 12.77
CA SER A 146 11.82 11.76 12.84
C SER A 146 12.57 12.01 11.53
N GLY A 147 12.09 12.98 10.75
CA GLY A 147 12.74 13.45 9.52
C GLY A 147 12.05 12.96 8.26
#